data_AF-A0A5C8K6I8-F1
#
_entry.id   AF-A0A5C8K6I8-F1
#
_cell.length_a   1.000
_cell.length_b   1.000
_cell.length_c   1.000
_cell.angle_alpha   90.00
_cell.angle_beta   90.00
_cell.angle_gamma   90.00
#
_symmetry.space_group_name_H-M   'P 1'
#
loop_
_entity.id
_entity.type
_entity.pdbx_description
1 polymer ?
#
loop_
_entity_poly.entity_id
_entity_poly.type
_entity_poly.pdbx_seq_one_letter_code
_entity_poly.pdbx_strand_id
1 'polypeptide(L)' 'MYSTTTNNTDLVTTTCGRQLDLSKTELVIEKSNSLFSYNVHKLSTGEYVIAEKFYANPFNNRYILLNDDQIELLKNL' A
#
# COMPACT_ATOMS: atom_id res chain seq x y z
N MET A 1 -21.91 -16.50 17.63
CA MET A 1 -20.54 -16.01 17.37
C MET A 1 -20.61 -15.21 16.07
N TYR A 2 -20.54 -13.88 16.15
CA TYR A 2 -20.50 -13.06 14.94
C TYR A 2 -19.11 -13.22 14.33
N SER A 3 -19.03 -13.95 13.21
CA SER A 3 -17.86 -13.91 12.35
C SER A 3 -17.82 -12.51 11.75
N THR A 4 -17.07 -11.59 12.36
CA THR A 4 -16.60 -10.40 11.68
C THR A 4 -15.68 -10.88 10.57
N THR A 5 -16.25 -11.25 9.44
CA THR A 5 -15.58 -11.08 8.15
C THR A 5 -15.30 -9.59 8.07
N THR A 6 -14.14 -9.20 8.59
CA THR A 6 -13.48 -7.96 8.20
C THR A 6 -13.26 -8.11 6.71
N ASN A 7 -14.28 -7.77 5.92
CA ASN A 7 -14.09 -7.33 4.56
C ASN A 7 -13.23 -6.09 4.73
N ASN A 8 -11.90 -6.29 4.81
CA ASN A 8 -10.93 -5.22 4.71
C ASN A 8 -11.20 -4.63 3.34
N THR A 9 -12.10 -3.67 3.27
CA THR A 9 -12.02 -2.64 2.26
C THR A 9 -10.64 -2.06 2.46
N ASP A 10 -9.67 -2.51 1.66
CA ASP A 10 -8.35 -1.89 1.55
C ASP A 10 -8.48 -0.53 0.84
N LEU A 11 -9.53 0.21 1.20
CA LEU A 11 -9.76 1.59 0.85
C LEU A 11 -8.83 2.41 1.73
N VAL A 12 -7.78 2.91 1.11
CA VAL A 12 -6.74 3.68 1.76
C VAL A 12 -6.73 5.08 1.19
N THR A 13 -6.48 6.06 2.05
CA THR A 13 -6.29 7.44 1.60
C THR A 13 -4.79 7.66 1.49
N THR A 14 -4.34 8.04 0.30
CA THR A 14 -2.95 8.41 0.08
C THR A 14 -2.60 9.67 0.85
N THR A 15 -1.30 9.89 1.06
CA THR A 15 -0.79 11.11 1.69
C THR A 15 -1.21 12.40 0.96
N CYS A 16 -1.55 12.33 -0.33
CA CYS A 16 -2.10 13.44 -1.10
C CYS A 16 -3.64 13.54 -1.09
N GLY A 17 -4.34 12.71 -0.31
CA GLY A 17 -5.80 12.77 -0.13
C GLY A 17 -6.62 11.95 -1.13
N ARG A 18 -5.99 11.18 -2.03
CA ARG A 18 -6.69 10.33 -3.00
C ARG A 18 -7.09 9.02 -2.34
N GLN A 19 -8.36 8.62 -2.49
CA GLN A 19 -8.82 7.30 -2.03
C GLN A 19 -8.48 6.25 -3.09
N LEU A 20 -7.94 5.13 -2.63
CA LEU A 20 -7.52 4.02 -3.48
C LEU A 20 -7.99 2.71 -2.88
N ASP A 21 -8.39 1.78 -3.74
CA ASP A 21 -8.82 0.44 -3.36
C ASP A 21 -7.69 -0.55 -3.68
N LEU A 22 -6.90 -0.95 -2.67
CA LEU A 22 -5.77 -1.86 -2.89
C LEU A 22 -6.22 -3.27 -3.24
N SER A 23 -7.48 -3.65 -3.02
CA SER A 23 -7.98 -4.99 -3.37
C SER A 23 -8.00 -5.23 -4.89
N LYS A 24 -7.99 -4.17 -5.69
CA LYS A 24 -7.97 -4.19 -7.16
C LYS A 24 -6.59 -3.96 -7.76
N THR A 25 -5.56 -4.00 -6.93
CA THR A 25 -4.19 -3.67 -7.32
C THR A 25 -3.33 -4.92 -7.38
N GLU A 26 -2.30 -4.88 -8.21
CA GLU A 26 -1.32 -5.96 -8.31
C GLU A 26 -0.19 -5.71 -7.29
N LEU A 27 0.06 -6.66 -6.40
CA LEU A 27 1.20 -6.60 -5.49
C LEU A 27 2.49 -6.94 -6.24
N VAL A 28 3.38 -5.97 -6.38
CA VAL A 28 4.64 -6.10 -7.14
C VAL A 28 5.81 -6.42 -6.22
N ILE A 29 5.84 -5.79 -5.05
CA ILE A 29 6.89 -6.01 -4.05
C ILE A 29 6.23 -6.22 -2.69
N GLU A 30 6.66 -7.25 -1.99
CA GLU A 30 6.28 -7.51 -0.61
C GLU A 30 7.56 -7.63 0.23
N LYS A 31 7.73 -6.70 1.17
CA LYS A 31 8.82 -6.76 2.17
C LYS A 31 8.20 -6.53 3.54
N SER A 32 8.52 -7.40 4.50
CA SER A 32 8.05 -7.26 5.87
C SER A 32 9.17 -7.60 6.85
N ASN A 33 9.14 -6.94 8.01
CA ASN A 33 9.94 -7.31 9.17
C ASN A 33 9.05 -7.33 10.43
N SER A 34 9.64 -7.44 11.62
CA SER A 34 8.89 -7.51 12.87
C SER A 34 8.18 -6.20 13.28
N LEU A 35 8.52 -5.07 12.67
CA LEU A 35 8.03 -3.74 13.04
C LEU A 35 7.03 -3.16 12.03
N PHE A 36 7.25 -3.42 10.74
CA PHE A 36 6.41 -2.91 9.66
C PHE A 36 6.49 -3.76 8.39
N SER A 37 5.51 -3.58 7.51
CA SER A 37 5.56 -4.03 6.12
C SER A 37 5.68 -2.85 5.16
N TYR A 38 6.39 -3.08 4.07
CA TYR A 38 6.54 -2.20 2.92
C TYR A 38 6.11 -2.99 1.69
N ASN A 39 4.94 -2.64 1.17
CA ASN A 39 4.35 -3.31 0.01
C ASN A 39 4.19 -2.31 -1.13
N VAL A 40 4.52 -2.70 -2.35
CA VAL A 40 4.31 -1.88 -3.55
C VAL A 40 3.21 -2.48 -4.39
N HIS A 41 2.18 -1.69 -4.63
CA HIS A 41 1.00 -2.02 -5.39
C HIS A 41 1.01 -1.27 -6.71
N LYS A 42 0.74 -1.95 -7.82
CA LYS A 42 0.48 -1.34 -9.12
C LYS A 42 -1.02 -1.17 -9.30
N LEU A 43 -1.44 0.08 -9.50
CA LEU A 43 -2.82 0.44 -9.76
C LEU A 43 -3.23 0.05 -11.18
N SER A 44 -4.53 -0.15 -11.39
CA SER A 44 -5.09 -0.40 -12.73
C SER A 44 -4.84 0.75 -13.72
N THR A 45 -4.56 1.96 -13.22
CA THR A 45 -4.17 3.13 -14.01
C THR A 45 -2.72 3.07 -14.50
N GLY A 46 -1.93 2.12 -14.02
CA GLY A 46 -0.49 2.01 -14.29
C GLY A 46 0.40 2.72 -13.26
N GLU A 47 -0.17 3.57 -12.41
CA GLU A 47 0.51 4.22 -11.28
C GLU A 47 0.89 3.20 -10.20
N TYR A 48 1.82 3.55 -9.31
CA TYR A 48 2.25 2.68 -8.22
C TYR A 48 2.03 3.34 -6.87
N VAL A 49 1.79 2.52 -5.85
CA VAL A 49 1.56 2.95 -4.49
C VAL A 49 2.38 2.12 -3.54
N ILE A 50 3.10 2.80 -2.65
CA ILE A 50 3.72 2.16 -1.51
C ILE A 50 2.70 2.16 -0.37
N ALA A 51 2.43 0.98 0.18
CA ALA A 51 1.71 0.78 1.42
C ALA A 51 2.72 0.40 2.53
N GLU A 52 3.04 1.37 3.38
CA GLU A 52 3.77 1.13 4.61
C GLU A 52 2.79 0.89 5.75
N LYS A 53 2.77 -0.33 6.30
CA LYS A 53 1.90 -0.68 7.42
C LYS A 53 2.74 -0.94 8.67
N PHE A 54 2.51 -0.16 9.72
CA PHE A 54 3.19 -0.28 11.01
C PHE A 54 2.36 -1.13 11.96
N TYR A 55 2.90 -2.27 12.39
CA TYR A 55 2.14 -3.22 13.22
C TYR A 55 1.85 -2.71 14.62
N ALA A 56 2.74 -1.87 15.17
CA ALA A 56 2.56 -1.27 16.49
C ALA A 56 1.47 -0.18 16.51
N ASN A 57 1.26 0.53 15.40
CA ASN A 57 0.29 1.61 15.33
C ASN A 57 -0.22 1.85 13.89
N PRO A 58 -1.48 1.45 13.58
CA PRO A 58 -2.07 1.67 12.27
C PRO A 58 -2.22 3.14 11.85
N PHE A 59 -2.25 4.09 12.79
CA PHE A 59 -2.32 5.52 12.46
C PHE A 59 -1.06 6.04 11.78
N ASN A 60 0.06 5.31 11.90
CA ASN A 60 1.30 5.64 11.23
C ASN A 60 1.39 5.04 9.82
N ASN A 61 0.37 4.30 9.37
CA ASN A 61 0.39 3.72 8.04
C ASN A 61 0.46 4.83 6.98
N ARG A 62 1.32 4.65 6.00
CA ARG A 62 1.52 5.62 4.91
C ARG A 62 1.23 4.97 3.59
N TYR A 63 0.50 5.71 2.76
CA TYR A 63 0.15 5.31 1.40
C TYR A 63 0.66 6.38 0.45
N ILE A 64 1.73 6.07 -0.27
CA ILE A 64 2.49 7.05 -1.06
C ILE A 64 2.30 6.71 -2.53
N LEU A 65 1.73 7.64 -3.30
CA LEU A 65 1.67 7.54 -4.77
C LEU A 65 3.04 7.85 -5.35
N LEU A 66 3.48 6.97 -6.24
CA LEU A 66 4.73 7.10 -6.98
C LEU A 66 4.45 7.51 -8.41
N ASN A 67 5.33 8.36 -8.95
CA ASN A 67 5.40 8.65 -10.38
C ASN A 67 6.42 7.73 -11.07
N ASP A 68 6.40 7.72 -12.40
CA ASP A 68 7.20 6.81 -13.23
C ASP A 68 8.71 6.86 -12.89
N ASP A 69 9.26 8.07 -12.71
CA ASP A 69 10.66 8.29 -12.35
C ASP A 69 11.05 7.62 -11.01
N GLN A 70 10.18 7.70 -10.00
CA GLN A 70 10.43 7.10 -8.69
C GLN A 70 10.40 5.56 -8.73
N ILE A 71 9.60 4.98 -9.61
CA ILE A 71 9.53 3.52 -9.80
C ILE A 71 10.80 3.01 -10.47
N GLU A 72 11.31 3.72 -11.48
CA GLU A 72 12.57 3.34 -12.11
C GLU A 72 13.75 3.38 -11.12
N LEU A 73 13.77 4.37 -10.22
CA LEU A 73 14.76 4.43 -9.16
C LEU A 73 14.66 3.24 -8.20
N LEU A 74 13.43 2.83 -7.83
CA LEU A 74 13.21 1.68 -6.94
C LEU A 74 13.59 0.33 -7.55
N LYS A 75 13.52 0.17 -8.88
CA LYS A 75 13.97 -1.06 -9.56
C LYS A 75 15.48 -1.29 -9.49
N ASN A 76 16.25 -0.22 -9.28
CA ASN A 76 17.70 -0.25 -9.23
C ASN A 76 18.27 -0.43 -7.80
N LEU A 77 17.39 -0.55 -6.79
CA LEU A 77 17.74 -0.79 -5.38
C LEU A 77 17.51 -2.26 -5.00
#